data_AF-A0A7C2LPP2-F1
#
_entry.id   AF-A0A7C2LPP2-F1
#
_cell.length_a   1.000
_cell.length_b   1.000
_cell.length_c   1.000
_cell.angle_alpha   90.00
_cell.angle_beta   90.00
_cell.angle_gamma   90.00
#
_symmetry.space_group_name_H-M   'P 1'
#
loop_
_entity.id
_entity.type
_entity.pdbx_description
1 polymer ?
#
loop_
_entity_poly.entity_id
_entity_poly.type
_entity_poly.pdbx_seq_one_letter_code
_entity_poly.pdbx_strand_id
1 'polypeptide(L)'
;MKPHEEVAREIARERERQVAVEGWTLEHDDAMADGELALAAAAYAINATGDGAVHAMIGRRPRRGLNAGWISGARLFWPWAESWWKPKSPRRDLVRAAALIVAEIERIDRAAARQRAREREGAA
;
A
#
# COMPACT_ATOMS: atom_id res chain seq x y z
N MET A 1 8.80 -13.37 -22.23
CA MET A 1 7.86 -12.68 -21.32
C MET A 1 8.13 -11.20 -21.46
N LYS A 2 7.10 -10.35 -21.49
CA LYS A 2 7.26 -8.90 -21.60
C LYS A 2 7.69 -8.33 -20.24
N PRO A 3 8.47 -7.23 -20.18
CA PRO A 3 8.94 -6.69 -18.90
C PRO A 3 7.83 -6.37 -17.87
N HIS A 4 6.67 -5.90 -18.32
CA HIS A 4 5.55 -5.62 -17.41
C HIS A 4 4.91 -6.89 -16.83
N GLU A 5 4.98 -8.02 -17.53
CA GLU A 5 4.48 -9.31 -17.03
C GLU A 5 5.38 -9.84 -15.91
N GLU A 6 6.70 -9.58 -15.97
CA GLU A 6 7.63 -9.87 -14.88
C GLU A 6 7.30 -9.06 -13.63
N VAL A 7 7.08 -7.74 -13.79
CA VAL A 7 6.69 -6.86 -12.69
C VAL A 7 5.36 -7.29 -12.07
N ALA A 8 4.37 -7.68 -12.89
CA ALA A 8 3.10 -8.20 -12.38
C ALA A 8 3.28 -9.47 -11.52
N ARG A 9 4.18 -10.38 -11.92
CA ARG A 9 4.52 -11.56 -11.11
C ARG A 9 5.24 -11.18 -9.81
N GLU A 10 6.10 -10.17 -9.82
CA GLU A 10 6.73 -9.69 -8.58
C GLU A 10 5.70 -9.13 -7.60
N ILE A 11 4.71 -8.38 -8.10
CA ILE A 11 3.61 -7.85 -7.28
C ILE A 11 2.80 -9.00 -6.67
N ALA A 12 2.46 -10.02 -7.47
CA ALA A 12 1.75 -11.20 -6.98
C ALA A 12 2.55 -11.93 -5.88
N ARG A 13 3.86 -12.15 -6.08
CA ARG A 13 4.72 -12.77 -5.07
C ARG A 13 4.83 -11.92 -3.80
N GLU A 14 4.86 -10.60 -3.91
CA GLU A 14 4.88 -9.74 -2.73
C GLU A 14 3.55 -9.79 -1.97
N ARG A 15 2.42 -9.89 -2.67
CA ARG A 15 1.11 -10.11 -2.05
C ARG A 15 1.07 -11.43 -1.29
N GLU A 16 1.54 -12.51 -1.92
CA GLU A 16 1.71 -13.82 -1.26
C GLU A 16 2.62 -13.74 -0.03
N ARG A 17 3.74 -13.01 -0.12
CA ARG A 17 4.66 -12.79 1.01
C ARG A 17 3.98 -12.02 2.15
N GLN A 18 3.22 -10.97 1.87
CA GLN A 18 2.51 -10.21 2.89
C GLN A 18 1.54 -11.10 3.68
N VAL A 19 0.80 -11.96 2.98
CA VAL A 19 -0.07 -12.97 3.61
C VAL A 19 0.76 -13.96 4.44
N ALA A 20 1.80 -14.56 3.86
CA ALA A 20 2.55 -15.65 4.49
C ALA A 20 3.47 -15.21 5.64
N VAL A 21 4.03 -14.00 5.57
CA VAL A 21 5.05 -13.51 6.51
C VAL A 21 4.50 -12.49 7.50
N GLU A 22 3.69 -11.54 7.03
CA GLU A 22 3.15 -10.49 7.90
C GLU A 22 1.78 -10.89 8.48
N GLY A 23 1.15 -11.96 7.98
CA GLY A 23 -0.16 -12.42 8.42
C GLY A 23 -1.31 -11.53 7.93
N TRP A 24 -1.09 -10.71 6.90
CA TRP A 24 -2.11 -9.84 6.31
C TRP A 24 -3.02 -10.66 5.39
N THR A 25 -3.84 -11.52 5.99
CA THR A 25 -4.79 -12.39 5.29
C THR A 25 -5.95 -11.59 4.68
N LEU A 26 -6.78 -12.26 3.88
CA LEU A 26 -7.97 -11.63 3.31
C LEU A 26 -8.94 -11.15 4.41
N GLU A 27 -9.04 -11.90 5.51
CA GLU A 27 -9.87 -11.56 6.67
C GLU A 27 -9.30 -10.37 7.44
N HIS A 28 -7.97 -10.28 7.54
CA HIS A 28 -7.31 -9.09 8.07
C HIS A 28 -7.65 -7.87 7.22
N ASP A 29 -7.51 -7.98 5.90
CA ASP A 29 -7.76 -6.87 4.97
C ASP A 29 -9.22 -6.42 5.01
N ASP A 30 -10.15 -7.37 5.16
CA ASP A 30 -11.58 -7.09 5.33
C ASP A 30 -11.93 -6.37 6.63
N ALA A 31 -11.09 -6.51 7.67
CA ALA A 31 -11.24 -5.82 8.94
C ALA A 31 -10.66 -4.39 8.94
N MET A 32 -9.89 -4.02 7.90
CA MET A 32 -9.33 -2.69 7.75
C MET A 32 -10.42 -1.66 7.40
N ALA A 33 -10.24 -0.41 7.85
CA ALA A 33 -11.16 0.66 7.47
C ALA A 33 -11.09 0.96 5.97
N ASP A 34 -12.16 1.54 5.42
CA ASP A 34 -12.22 1.89 4.00
C ASP A 34 -11.05 2.82 3.59
N GLY A 35 -10.29 2.39 2.57
CA GLY A 35 -9.15 3.13 2.05
C GLY A 35 -7.88 3.04 2.90
N GLU A 36 -7.88 2.30 4.01
CA GLU A 36 -6.70 2.20 4.87
C GLU A 36 -5.53 1.49 4.18
N LEU A 37 -5.80 0.40 3.45
CA LEU A 37 -4.78 -0.28 2.63
C LEU A 37 -4.28 0.62 1.49
N ALA A 38 -5.15 1.46 0.92
CA ALA A 38 -4.76 2.44 -0.10
C ALA A 38 -3.85 3.55 0.47
N LEU A 39 -4.12 4.03 1.68
CA LEU A 39 -3.24 4.98 2.38
C LEU A 39 -1.86 4.38 2.65
N ALA A 40 -1.82 3.14 3.14
CA ALA A 40 -0.57 2.40 3.34
C ALA A 40 0.21 2.23 2.02
N ALA A 41 -0.48 1.94 0.91
CA ALA A 41 0.13 1.89 -0.42
C ALA A 41 0.70 3.25 -0.85
N ALA A 42 -0.07 4.32 -0.66
CA ALA A 42 0.37 5.68 -0.99
C ALA A 42 1.63 6.07 -0.21
N ALA A 43 1.72 5.71 1.07
CA ALA A 43 2.91 5.94 1.88
C ALA A 43 4.16 5.31 1.24
N TYR A 44 4.11 4.04 0.84
CA TYR A 44 5.24 3.39 0.15
C TYR A 44 5.55 4.01 -1.22
N ALA A 45 4.53 4.37 -1.99
CA ALA A 45 4.72 5.02 -3.28
C ALA A 45 5.39 6.41 -3.14
N ILE A 46 4.96 7.21 -2.16
CA ILE A 46 5.55 8.51 -1.85
C ILE A 46 6.99 8.31 -1.35
N ASN A 47 7.25 7.31 -0.51
CA ASN A 47 8.61 7.03 -0.02
C ASN A 47 9.57 6.72 -1.18
N ALA A 48 9.09 6.03 -2.20
CA ALA A 48 9.89 5.70 -3.38
C ALA A 48 10.29 6.92 -4.23
N THR A 49 9.63 8.07 -4.06
CA THR A 49 10.01 9.31 -4.77
C THR A 49 11.30 9.94 -4.23
N GLY A 50 11.75 9.52 -3.05
CA GLY A 50 12.88 10.11 -2.33
C GLY A 50 12.57 11.52 -1.81
N ASP A 51 13.53 12.07 -1.05
CA ASP A 51 13.34 13.36 -0.37
C ASP A 51 13.06 14.53 -1.33
N GLY A 52 13.57 14.47 -2.57
CA GLY A 52 13.49 15.59 -3.52
C GLY A 52 12.07 15.92 -4.02
N ALA A 53 11.25 14.92 -4.31
CA ALA A 53 9.95 15.14 -4.96
C ALA A 53 8.91 15.70 -3.98
N VAL A 54 8.84 15.16 -2.76
CA VAL A 54 7.95 15.66 -1.71
C VAL A 54 8.34 17.08 -1.32
N HIS A 55 9.64 17.37 -1.18
CA HIS A 55 10.15 18.71 -0.89
C HIS A 55 9.76 19.75 -1.96
N ALA A 56 9.80 19.37 -3.24
CA ALA A 56 9.32 20.21 -4.33
C ALA A 56 7.81 20.49 -4.24
N MET A 57 7.00 19.47 -3.90
CA MET A 57 5.55 19.59 -3.79
C MET A 57 5.10 20.55 -2.67
N ILE A 58 5.79 20.52 -1.53
CA ILE A 58 5.44 21.34 -0.35
C ILE A 58 6.20 22.67 -0.30
N GLY A 59 6.96 23.02 -1.35
CA GLY A 59 7.73 24.27 -1.43
C GLY A 59 8.85 24.39 -0.38
N ARG A 60 9.24 23.30 0.29
CA ARG A 60 10.30 23.30 1.30
C ARG A 60 11.58 22.79 0.66
N ARG A 61 12.61 23.64 0.53
CA ARG A 61 13.94 23.15 0.14
C ARG A 61 14.49 22.22 1.22
N PRO A 62 15.10 21.08 0.87
CA PRO A 62 15.79 20.26 1.86
C PRO A 62 16.88 21.10 2.52
N ARG A 63 16.87 21.19 3.86
CA ARG A 63 17.99 21.79 4.59
C ARG A 63 19.19 20.85 4.43
N ARG A 64 20.29 21.35 3.88
CA ARG A 64 21.57 20.62 3.79
C ARG A 64 21.89 20.00 5.15
N GLY A 65 22.07 18.69 5.20
CA GLY A 65 22.47 17.96 6.42
C GLY A 65 21.34 17.49 7.34
N LEU A 66 20.08 17.81 7.05
CA LEU A 66 18.95 17.10 7.66
C LEU A 66 18.64 15.87 6.79
N ASN A 67 18.95 14.69 7.33
CA ASN A 67 18.47 13.42 6.78
C ASN A 67 16.93 13.45 6.92
N ALA A 68 16.23 13.88 5.89
CA ALA A 68 14.79 14.10 5.92
C ALA A 68 13.98 12.79 5.94
N GLY A 69 14.63 11.64 6.13
CA GLY A 69 13.99 10.32 6.28
C GLY A 69 12.96 10.22 7.43
N TRP A 70 12.92 11.20 8.34
CA TRP A 70 11.94 11.27 9.45
C TRP A 70 10.77 12.22 9.14
N ILE A 71 10.91 13.06 8.12
CA ILE A 71 9.88 13.98 7.59
C ILE A 71 9.65 13.65 6.10
N SER A 72 9.76 12.38 5.72
CA SER A 72 9.29 11.93 4.41
C SER A 72 7.77 11.98 4.49
N GLY A 73 7.11 12.81 3.68
CA GLY A 73 5.65 12.96 3.65
C GLY A 73 4.89 11.63 3.56
N ALA A 74 5.56 10.56 3.08
CA ALA A 74 5.14 9.17 3.16
C ALA A 74 4.58 8.74 4.51
N ARG A 75 5.25 9.08 5.63
CA ARG A 75 4.83 8.64 6.97
C ARG A 75 3.52 9.29 7.42
N LEU A 76 3.15 10.45 6.86
CA LEU A 76 1.86 11.08 7.13
C LEU A 76 0.69 10.27 6.59
N PHE A 77 0.92 9.45 5.56
CA PHE A 77 -0.08 8.60 4.96
C PHE A 77 -0.04 7.16 5.49
N TRP A 78 0.92 6.82 6.34
CA TRP A 78 1.00 5.47 6.92
C TRP A 78 -0.02 5.32 8.04
N PRO A 79 -1.05 4.45 7.91
CA PRO A 79 -2.16 4.40 8.85
C PRO A 79 -1.90 3.51 10.07
N TRP A 80 -0.83 2.70 10.04
CA TRP A 80 -0.55 1.69 11.08
C TRP A 80 0.54 2.13 12.04
N ALA A 81 0.75 1.33 13.08
CA ALA A 81 1.85 1.55 14.00
C ALA A 81 3.20 1.60 13.26
N GLU A 82 4.08 2.49 13.73
CA GLU A 82 5.40 2.73 13.11
C GLU A 82 6.26 1.46 12.99
N SER A 83 6.12 0.52 13.93
CA SER A 83 6.84 -0.76 13.89
C SER A 83 6.58 -1.60 12.63
N TRP A 84 5.45 -1.36 11.94
CA TRP A 84 5.10 -2.00 10.68
C TRP A 84 5.63 -1.25 9.45
N TRP A 85 6.13 -0.03 9.63
CA TRP A 85 6.76 0.74 8.56
C TRP A 85 8.18 0.20 8.29
N LYS A 86 8.34 -0.54 7.19
CA LYS A 86 9.59 -1.25 6.87
C LYS A 86 10.12 -0.89 5.48
N PRO A 87 10.29 0.40 5.12
CA PRO A 87 10.73 0.80 3.78
C PRO A 87 12.07 0.17 3.40
N LYS A 88 12.28 -0.03 2.10
CA LYS A 88 13.47 -0.67 1.55
C LYS A 88 14.14 0.23 0.53
N SER A 89 14.01 -0.09 -0.75
CA SER A 89 14.52 0.70 -1.86
C SER A 89 13.33 1.19 -2.69
N PRO A 90 13.46 2.29 -3.45
CA PRO A 90 12.36 2.83 -4.25
C PRO A 90 11.62 1.78 -5.07
N ARG A 91 12.35 0.91 -5.79
CA ARG A 91 11.75 -0.16 -6.61
C ARG A 91 11.03 -1.23 -5.78
N ARG A 92 11.53 -1.57 -4.59
CA ARG A 92 10.87 -2.55 -3.71
C ARG A 92 9.66 -1.96 -3.01
N ASP A 93 9.72 -0.69 -2.64
CA ASP A 93 8.60 0.03 -2.03
C ASP A 93 7.45 0.19 -3.03
N LEU A 94 7.74 0.43 -4.32
CA LEU A 94 6.70 0.45 -5.37
C LEU A 94 6.01 -0.92 -5.54
N VAL A 95 6.74 -2.04 -5.43
CA VAL A 95 6.12 -3.38 -5.47
C VAL A 95 5.23 -3.60 -4.26
N ARG A 96 5.68 -3.17 -3.07
CA ARG A 96 4.88 -3.25 -1.84
C ARG A 96 3.62 -2.39 -1.92
N ALA A 97 3.75 -1.17 -2.44
CA ALA A 97 2.64 -0.28 -2.69
C ALA A 97 1.63 -0.94 -3.64
N ALA A 98 2.10 -1.51 -4.75
CA ALA A 98 1.24 -2.21 -5.70
C ALA A 98 0.57 -3.46 -5.09
N ALA A 99 1.26 -4.22 -4.24
CA ALA A 99 0.67 -5.37 -3.54
C ALA A 99 -0.42 -4.93 -2.56
N LEU A 100 -0.25 -3.80 -1.87
CA LEU A 100 -1.29 -3.21 -1.01
C LEU A 100 -2.48 -2.66 -1.80
N ILE A 101 -2.24 -2.11 -3.00
CA ILE A 101 -3.31 -1.73 -3.93
C ILE A 101 -4.12 -2.96 -4.35
N VAL A 102 -3.44 -4.08 -4.69
CA VAL A 102 -4.13 -5.35 -4.98
C VAL A 102 -4.98 -5.77 -3.78
N ALA A 103 -4.44 -5.74 -2.56
CA ALA A 103 -5.18 -6.09 -1.36
C ALA A 103 -6.46 -5.24 -1.16
N GLU A 104 -6.38 -3.92 -1.39
CA GLU A 104 -7.55 -3.04 -1.29
C GLU A 104 -8.59 -3.32 -2.38
N ILE A 105 -8.16 -3.58 -3.62
CA ILE A 105 -9.08 -3.95 -4.70
C ILE A 105 -9.78 -5.26 -4.36
N GLU A 106 -9.04 -6.27 -3.89
CA GLU A 106 -9.61 -7.55 -3.45
C GLU A 106 -10.64 -7.34 -2.32
N ARG A 107 -10.36 -6.45 -1.35
CA ARG A 107 -11.27 -6.10 -0.26
C ARG A 107 -12.56 -5.47 -0.79
N ILE A 108 -12.45 -4.49 -1.69
CA ILE A 108 -13.59 -3.82 -2.34
C ILE A 108 -14.45 -4.83 -3.10
N ASP A 109 -13.83 -5.69 -3.89
CA ASP A 109 -14.53 -6.70 -4.69
C ASP A 109 -15.28 -7.69 -3.78
N ARG A 110 -14.65 -8.16 -2.69
CA ARG A 110 -15.31 -9.02 -1.69
C ARG A 110 -16.45 -8.31 -0.96
N ALA A 111 -16.29 -7.05 -0.60
CA ALA A 111 -17.35 -6.25 0.01
C ALA A 111 -18.56 -6.12 -0.93
N ALA A 112 -18.32 -5.82 -2.21
CA ALA A 112 -19.36 -5.74 -3.23
C ALA A 112 -20.06 -7.10 -3.48
N ALA A 113 -19.33 -8.21 -3.44
CA ALA A 113 -19.91 -9.55 -3.58
C ALA A 113 -20.83 -9.89 -2.39
N ARG A 114 -20.40 -9.58 -1.15
CA ARG A 114 -21.22 -9.77 0.07
C ARG A 114 -22.50 -8.95 0.04
N GLN A 115 -22.44 -7.70 -0.43
CA GLN A 115 -23.61 -6.86 -0.57
C GLN A 115 -24.63 -7.43 -1.56
N ARG A 116 -24.18 -7.87 -2.75
CA ARG A 116 -25.04 -8.51 -3.75
C ARG A 116 -25.68 -9.80 -3.25
N ALA A 117 -25.00 -10.57 -2.42
CA ALA A 117 -25.55 -11.78 -1.83
C ALA A 117 -26.71 -11.46 -0.85
N ARG A 118 -26.52 -10.48 0.04
CA ARG A 118 -27.55 -10.02 0.98
C ARG A 118 -28.81 -9.50 0.30
N GLU A 119 -28.64 -8.76 -0.80
CA GLU A 119 -29.76 -8.24 -1.60
C GLU A 119 -30.58 -9.36 -2.25
N ARG A 120 -29.93 -10.44 -2.69
CA ARG A 120 -30.61 -11.61 -3.26
C ARG A 120 -31.37 -12.40 -2.20
N GLU A 121 -30.80 -12.56 -1.01
CA GLU A 121 -31.42 -13.27 0.12
C GLU A 121 -32.62 -12.50 0.69
N GLY A 122 -32.55 -11.17 0.76
CA GLY A 122 -33.67 -10.34 1.24
C GLY A 122 -34.80 -10.13 0.21
N ALA A 123 -34.58 -10.50 -1.05
CA ALA A 123 -35.58 -10.45 -2.11
C ALA A 123 -36.32 -11.79 -2.32
N ALA A 124 -35.90 -12.85 -1.62
CA ALA A 124 -36.51 -14.18 -1.61
C ALA A 124 -37.43 -14.34 -0.39
#